data_AF-A0A967X8D3-F1
#
_entry.id   AF-A0A967X8D3-F1
#
_cell.length_a   1.000
_cell.length_b   1.000
_cell.length_c   1.000
_cell.angle_alpha   90.00
_cell.angle_beta   90.00
_cell.angle_gamma   90.00
#
_symmetry.space_group_name_H-M   'P 1'
#
loop_
_entity.id
_entity.type
_entity.pdbx_description
1 polymer ?
#
loop_
_entity_poly.entity_id
_entity_poly.type
_entity_poly.pdbx_seq_one_letter_code
_entity_poly.pdbx_strand_id
1 'polypeptide(L)'
;GLMSIREKYRKEQPLAGAKVMGSLHMTVQTAVLIETLVDLGADVRWVSCNIFSTQDHAAAAVVVGREETGGTETNPKGVPVFAWKGETLEEYWWCTNEALCWPDGSGPDLIVDDGGDATLLIHKGKEFEDKGAIPAFDADNEPEEWGVILDLLRKEQSDSGRWNRIAKNIRGVSEETTTGVHRLYQMQEAGQLLFPAINVNDSVTKHKFDNIYGCRHSVIDGINRATDVMIGGKVAVVCGYGEVGKGCAQALRGQGARVIVTEIDPICALQAAMEGYEVKTLDDVVTYA
;
A
#
# COMPACT_ATOMS: atom_id res chain seq x y z
N GLY A 1 -17.63 -2.90 9.70
CA GLY A 1 -16.47 -2.27 10.36
C GLY A 1 -16.57 -0.75 10.33
N LEU A 2 -16.15 -0.12 9.23
CA LEU A 2 -16.04 1.33 9.09
C LEU A 2 -17.31 2.12 9.46
N MET A 3 -18.50 1.67 9.04
CA MET A 3 -19.75 2.37 9.38
C MET A 3 -20.02 2.43 10.89
N SER A 4 -19.71 1.36 11.62
CA SER A 4 -19.86 1.33 13.08
C SER A 4 -18.83 2.24 13.77
N ILE A 5 -17.61 2.34 13.22
CA ILE A 5 -16.60 3.30 13.69
C ILE A 5 -17.09 4.74 13.49
N ARG A 6 -17.66 5.06 12.31
CA ARG A 6 -18.29 6.37 12.07
C ARG A 6 -19.39 6.65 13.09
N GLU A 7 -20.35 5.74 13.27
CA GLU A 7 -21.44 5.92 14.21
C GLU A 7 -20.93 6.17 15.65
N LYS A 8 -19.93 5.40 16.07
CA LYS A 8 -19.39 5.47 17.43
C LYS A 8 -18.63 6.78 17.69
N TYR A 9 -17.74 7.17 16.77
CA TYR A 9 -16.75 8.22 17.04
C TYR A 9 -16.99 9.54 16.30
N ARG A 10 -17.98 9.62 15.40
CA ARG A 10 -18.30 10.87 14.67
C ARG A 10 -18.60 12.03 15.62
N LYS A 11 -19.20 11.80 16.79
CA LYS A 11 -19.44 12.91 17.75
C LYS A 11 -18.19 13.34 18.51
N GLU A 12 -17.26 12.42 18.73
CA GLU A 12 -16.02 12.68 19.47
C GLU A 12 -14.97 13.40 18.62
N GLN A 13 -15.03 13.23 17.29
CA GLN A 13 -14.06 13.80 16.34
C GLN A 13 -12.60 13.53 16.78
N PRO A 14 -12.20 12.26 17.01
CA PRO A 14 -10.90 11.95 17.60
C PRO A 14 -9.71 12.31 16.71
N LEU A 15 -9.94 12.56 15.41
CA LEU A 15 -8.93 13.01 14.45
C LEU A 15 -9.04 14.51 14.15
N ALA A 16 -9.82 15.27 14.91
CA ALA A 16 -9.98 16.71 14.71
C ALA A 16 -8.63 17.43 14.62
N GLY A 17 -8.38 18.05 13.46
CA GLY A 17 -7.18 18.82 13.20
C GLY A 17 -5.94 17.99 12.84
N ALA A 18 -6.04 16.66 12.80
CA ALA A 18 -4.97 15.80 12.34
C ALA A 18 -4.89 15.81 10.81
N LYS A 19 -3.70 16.09 10.28
CA LYS A 19 -3.37 15.96 8.86
C LYS A 19 -2.94 14.53 8.56
N VAL A 20 -3.77 13.80 7.83
CA VAL A 20 -3.54 12.38 7.52
C VAL A 20 -3.18 12.24 6.03
N MET A 21 -1.95 11.77 5.77
CA MET A 21 -1.54 11.35 4.43
C MET A 21 -1.78 9.85 4.28
N GLY A 22 -2.47 9.44 3.22
CA GLY A 22 -2.65 8.03 2.87
C GLY A 22 -1.89 7.67 1.61
N SER A 23 -1.08 6.61 1.67
CA SER A 23 -0.47 5.91 0.54
C SER A 23 -1.01 4.48 0.53
N LEU A 24 -2.13 4.28 -0.15
CA LEU A 24 -2.84 3.00 -0.19
C LEU A 24 -3.68 2.93 -1.47
N HIS A 25 -3.75 1.77 -2.11
CA HIS A 25 -4.54 1.50 -3.31
C HIS A 25 -5.83 2.33 -3.38
N MET A 26 -5.96 3.23 -4.36
CA MET A 26 -7.11 4.14 -4.46
C MET A 26 -8.34 3.43 -5.06
N THR A 27 -9.05 2.67 -4.22
CA THR A 27 -10.19 1.83 -4.60
C THR A 27 -11.51 2.33 -4.00
N VAL A 28 -12.65 1.72 -4.37
CA VAL A 28 -13.94 1.94 -3.71
C VAL A 28 -13.86 1.65 -2.21
N GLN A 29 -13.12 0.62 -1.80
CA GLN A 29 -12.96 0.27 -0.38
C GLN A 29 -12.21 1.38 0.37
N THR A 30 -11.13 1.88 -0.25
CA THR A 30 -10.32 2.98 0.28
C THR A 30 -11.09 4.29 0.33
N ALA A 31 -11.97 4.56 -0.63
CA ALA A 31 -12.87 5.73 -0.59
C ALA A 31 -13.70 5.75 0.71
N VAL A 32 -14.24 4.59 1.11
CA VAL A 32 -15.00 4.46 2.37
C VAL A 32 -14.09 4.66 3.59
N LEU A 33 -12.82 4.24 3.53
CA LEU A 33 -11.82 4.52 4.58
C LEU A 33 -11.53 6.03 4.69
N ILE A 34 -11.22 6.69 3.58
CA ILE A 34 -10.93 8.13 3.50
C ILE A 34 -12.06 8.94 4.12
N GLU A 35 -13.29 8.70 3.66
CA GLU A 35 -14.46 9.38 4.21
C GLU A 35 -14.72 9.04 5.69
N THR A 36 -14.29 7.87 6.15
CA THR A 36 -14.35 7.54 7.59
C THR A 36 -13.39 8.44 8.36
N LEU A 37 -12.16 8.62 7.89
CA LEU A 37 -11.18 9.50 8.52
C LEU A 37 -11.70 10.96 8.56
N VAL A 38 -12.29 11.43 7.47
CA VAL A 38 -12.94 12.75 7.39
C VAL A 38 -14.12 12.85 8.37
N ASP A 39 -14.99 11.83 8.43
CA ASP A 39 -16.11 11.77 9.38
C ASP A 39 -15.64 11.77 10.86
N LEU A 40 -14.38 11.45 11.12
CA LEU A 40 -13.75 11.49 12.44
C LEU A 40 -12.92 12.77 12.68
N GLY A 41 -12.91 13.71 11.73
CA GLY A 41 -12.34 15.06 11.88
C GLY A 41 -10.98 15.29 11.21
N ALA A 42 -10.45 14.31 10.48
CA ALA A 42 -9.15 14.42 9.82
C ALA A 42 -9.19 15.35 8.59
N ASP A 43 -8.10 16.08 8.36
CA ASP A 43 -7.75 16.69 7.08
C ASP A 43 -6.91 15.70 6.27
N VAL A 44 -7.40 15.23 5.13
CA VAL A 44 -6.86 14.07 4.43
C VAL A 44 -6.26 14.47 3.09
N ARG A 45 -5.16 13.82 2.70
CA ARG A 45 -4.63 13.81 1.32
C ARG A 45 -4.25 12.39 0.95
N TRP A 46 -4.46 11.99 -0.31
CA TRP A 46 -4.32 10.58 -0.70
C TRP A 46 -3.55 10.37 -2.00
N VAL A 47 -2.81 9.28 -2.04
CA VAL A 47 -2.15 8.71 -3.23
C VAL A 47 -2.36 7.19 -3.23
N SER A 48 -2.26 6.57 -4.40
CA SER A 48 -2.22 5.11 -4.51
C SER A 48 -0.83 4.58 -4.17
N CYS A 49 -0.70 3.36 -3.64
CA CYS A 49 0.60 2.70 -3.45
C CYS A 49 0.99 1.76 -4.61
N ASN A 50 0.25 1.81 -5.73
CA ASN A 50 0.59 1.05 -6.93
C ASN A 50 -0.03 1.64 -8.20
N ILE A 51 0.79 1.76 -9.24
CA ILE A 51 0.48 2.38 -10.54
C ILE A 51 -0.75 1.81 -11.27
N PHE A 52 -1.17 0.57 -10.98
CA PHE A 52 -2.32 -0.06 -11.65
C PHE A 52 -3.53 -0.29 -10.75
N SER A 53 -3.42 -0.01 -9.45
CA SER A 53 -4.43 -0.39 -8.47
C SER A 53 -5.60 0.58 -8.37
N THR A 54 -5.42 1.81 -8.84
CA THR A 54 -6.44 2.86 -8.79
C THR A 54 -7.69 2.45 -9.56
N GLN A 55 -8.84 2.72 -8.95
CA GLN A 55 -10.15 2.69 -9.59
C GLN A 55 -10.57 4.15 -9.82
N ASP A 56 -10.43 4.63 -11.06
CA ASP A 56 -10.57 6.08 -11.35
C ASP A 56 -11.93 6.66 -10.94
N HIS A 57 -13.00 5.86 -11.04
CA HIS A 57 -14.32 6.27 -10.58
C HIS A 57 -14.40 6.44 -9.05
N ALA A 58 -13.64 5.66 -8.28
CA ALA A 58 -13.52 5.83 -6.83
C ALA A 58 -12.68 7.07 -6.49
N ALA A 59 -11.56 7.28 -7.18
CA ALA A 59 -10.75 8.49 -7.03
C ALA A 59 -11.58 9.75 -7.31
N ALA A 60 -12.32 9.78 -8.42
CA ALA A 60 -13.21 10.87 -8.78
C ALA A 60 -14.30 11.10 -7.72
N ALA A 61 -14.95 10.04 -7.23
CA ALA A 61 -15.99 10.17 -6.19
C ALA A 61 -15.44 10.76 -4.88
N VAL A 62 -14.23 10.38 -4.47
CA VAL A 62 -13.57 10.94 -3.28
C VAL A 62 -13.27 12.42 -3.45
N VAL A 63 -12.84 12.86 -4.63
CA VAL A 63 -12.55 14.28 -4.92
C VAL A 63 -13.84 15.10 -4.99
N VAL A 64 -14.85 14.62 -5.72
CA VAL A 64 -16.16 15.28 -5.82
C VAL A 64 -16.79 15.43 -4.43
N GLY A 65 -16.68 14.40 -3.59
CA GLY A 65 -17.28 14.36 -2.27
C GLY A 65 -18.70 13.79 -2.31
N ARG A 66 -19.20 13.38 -1.15
CA ARG A 66 -20.53 12.75 -1.03
C ARG A 66 -21.65 13.75 -1.35
N GLU A 67 -22.80 13.22 -1.73
CA GLU A 67 -24.00 14.00 -2.02
C GLU A 67 -24.38 14.95 -0.87
N GLU A 68 -24.22 14.53 0.39
CA GLU A 68 -24.54 15.38 1.56
C GLU A 68 -23.62 16.60 1.71
N THR A 69 -22.45 16.59 1.07
CA THR A 69 -21.54 17.75 1.00
C THR A 69 -21.95 18.75 -0.08
N GLY A 70 -22.86 18.36 -0.98
CA GLY A 70 -23.24 19.16 -2.15
C GLY A 70 -22.13 19.23 -3.22
N GLY A 71 -21.18 18.30 -3.19
CA GLY A 71 -20.09 18.22 -4.14
C GLY A 71 -20.55 17.89 -5.56
N THR A 72 -19.96 18.56 -6.54
CA THR A 72 -20.15 18.27 -7.97
C THR A 72 -18.80 18.24 -8.68
N GLU A 73 -18.75 17.70 -9.91
CA GLU A 73 -17.54 17.69 -10.74
C GLU A 73 -16.94 19.10 -10.91
N THR A 74 -17.80 20.12 -11.07
CA THR A 74 -17.38 21.52 -11.26
C THR A 74 -17.17 22.29 -9.95
N ASN A 75 -17.56 21.72 -8.81
CA ASN A 75 -17.40 22.33 -7.49
C ASN A 75 -17.17 21.22 -6.43
N PRO A 76 -16.01 20.55 -6.47
CA PRO A 76 -15.71 19.44 -5.58
C PRO A 76 -15.68 19.89 -4.12
N LYS A 77 -16.12 19.00 -3.23
CA LYS A 77 -16.17 19.19 -1.77
C LYS A 77 -15.52 18.04 -1.00
N GLY A 78 -14.81 17.18 -1.71
CA GLY A 78 -14.15 16.01 -1.15
C GLY A 78 -12.68 16.26 -0.77
N VAL A 79 -11.88 15.22 -0.92
CA VAL A 79 -10.48 15.14 -0.46
C VAL A 79 -9.51 15.24 -1.64
N PRO A 80 -8.35 15.92 -1.50
CA PRO A 80 -7.29 15.87 -2.50
C PRO A 80 -6.78 14.43 -2.71
N VAL A 81 -6.92 13.94 -3.94
CA VAL A 81 -6.43 12.62 -4.38
C VAL A 81 -5.54 12.81 -5.60
N PHE A 82 -4.34 12.23 -5.54
CA PHE A 82 -3.36 12.21 -6.62
C PHE A 82 -3.17 10.76 -7.03
N ALA A 83 -4.10 10.23 -7.84
CA ALA A 83 -4.05 8.84 -8.24
C ALA A 83 -4.87 8.60 -9.51
N TRP A 84 -4.34 7.84 -10.45
CA TRP A 84 -5.07 7.29 -11.60
C TRP A 84 -4.54 5.91 -11.97
N LYS A 85 -5.30 5.16 -12.77
CA LYS A 85 -4.87 3.86 -13.25
C LYS A 85 -3.89 4.02 -14.42
N GLY A 86 -2.73 3.38 -14.31
CA GLY A 86 -1.71 3.36 -15.37
C GLY A 86 -0.72 4.52 -15.28
N GLU A 87 -0.39 4.96 -14.07
CA GLU A 87 0.70 5.90 -13.81
C GLU A 87 2.04 5.36 -14.32
N THR A 88 2.91 6.27 -14.78
CA THR A 88 4.36 6.03 -14.89
C THR A 88 5.02 6.06 -13.51
N LEU A 89 6.27 5.59 -13.39
CA LEU A 89 7.00 5.66 -12.12
C LEU A 89 7.21 7.11 -11.67
N GLU A 90 7.48 8.02 -12.61
CA GLU A 90 7.64 9.45 -12.33
C GLU A 90 6.34 10.08 -11.82
N GLU A 91 5.21 9.74 -12.42
CA GLU A 91 3.89 10.21 -11.98
C GLU A 91 3.54 9.66 -10.59
N TYR A 92 3.84 8.39 -10.31
CA TYR A 92 3.61 7.77 -9.01
C TYR A 92 4.36 8.48 -7.87
N TRP A 93 5.66 8.70 -8.05
CA TRP A 93 6.48 9.40 -7.07
C TRP A 93 6.14 10.89 -6.99
N TRP A 94 5.75 11.52 -8.09
CA TRP A 94 5.18 12.87 -8.08
C TRP A 94 3.89 12.95 -7.25
N CYS A 95 2.95 12.02 -7.45
CA CYS A 95 1.71 11.96 -6.67
C CYS A 95 2.01 11.78 -5.18
N THR A 96 2.98 10.93 -4.85
CA THR A 96 3.40 10.71 -3.45
C THR A 96 3.95 12.00 -2.84
N ASN A 97 4.76 12.75 -3.58
CA ASN A 97 5.25 14.06 -3.16
C ASN A 97 4.12 15.08 -2.94
N GLU A 98 3.15 15.15 -3.86
CA GLU A 98 1.99 16.04 -3.75
C GLU A 98 1.11 15.72 -2.55
N ALA A 99 0.89 14.43 -2.27
CA ALA A 99 0.13 13.98 -1.11
C ALA A 99 0.82 14.32 0.22
N LEU A 100 2.16 14.37 0.26
CA LEU A 100 2.94 14.83 1.42
C LEU A 100 2.96 16.36 1.58
N CYS A 101 2.66 17.11 0.53
CA CYS A 101 2.66 18.58 0.55
C CYS A 101 1.32 19.15 1.04
N TRP A 102 1.27 19.56 2.31
CA TRP A 102 0.19 20.44 2.77
C TRP A 102 0.40 21.88 2.28
N PRO A 103 -0.67 22.63 2.00
CA PRO A 103 -0.56 24.02 1.50
C PRO A 103 0.22 24.97 2.41
N ASP A 104 0.29 24.69 3.71
CA ASP A 104 1.05 25.47 4.68
C ASP A 104 2.52 25.01 4.83
N GLY A 105 2.95 24.01 4.06
CA GLY A 105 4.30 23.46 4.07
C GLY A 105 4.66 22.59 5.28
N SER A 106 3.71 22.32 6.18
CA SER A 106 3.97 21.54 7.41
C SER A 106 4.09 20.04 7.20
N GLY A 107 3.45 19.50 6.16
CA GLY A 107 3.31 18.06 5.92
C GLY A 107 2.26 17.38 6.81
N PRO A 108 2.19 16.04 6.79
CA PRO A 108 1.24 15.27 7.60
C PRO A 108 1.64 15.17 9.07
N ASP A 109 0.63 15.01 9.93
CA ASP A 109 0.79 14.60 11.33
C ASP A 109 0.79 13.08 11.47
N LEU A 110 0.06 12.38 10.59
CA LEU A 110 -0.12 10.93 10.60
C LEU A 110 -0.03 10.36 9.19
N ILE A 111 0.46 9.13 9.08
CA ILE A 111 0.56 8.41 7.81
C ILE A 111 -0.24 7.11 7.90
N VAL A 112 -1.03 6.84 6.86
CA VAL A 112 -1.58 5.51 6.56
C VAL A 112 -0.78 4.99 5.36
N ASP A 113 0.03 3.96 5.55
CA ASP A 113 0.95 3.45 4.53
C ASP A 113 0.63 1.99 4.21
N ASP A 114 0.82 1.61 2.96
CA ASP A 114 0.68 0.24 2.45
C ASP A 114 1.86 -0.04 1.52
N GLY A 115 2.83 -0.78 2.05
CA GLY A 115 4.10 -1.08 1.37
C GLY A 115 5.27 -0.23 1.86
N GLY A 116 5.01 0.87 2.56
CA GLY A 116 6.02 1.70 3.22
C GLY A 116 6.69 2.74 2.31
N ASP A 117 6.10 3.09 1.17
CA ASP A 117 6.72 3.99 0.18
C ASP A 117 6.71 5.45 0.61
N ALA A 118 5.61 5.91 1.24
CA ALA A 118 5.56 7.26 1.80
C ALA A 118 6.59 7.40 2.93
N THR A 119 6.65 6.38 3.79
CA THR A 119 7.64 6.28 4.87
C THR A 119 9.07 6.29 4.31
N LEU A 120 9.35 5.52 3.27
CA LEU A 120 10.66 5.45 2.62
C LEU A 120 11.09 6.82 2.08
N LEU A 121 10.21 7.51 1.36
CA LEU A 121 10.52 8.82 0.78
C LEU A 121 10.88 9.85 1.85
N ILE A 122 10.13 9.89 2.95
CA ILE A 122 10.42 10.78 4.08
C ILE A 122 11.76 10.45 4.73
N HIS A 123 12.04 9.16 5.00
CA HIS A 123 13.28 8.73 5.63
C HIS A 123 14.49 9.05 4.75
N LYS A 124 14.41 8.79 3.45
CA LYS A 124 15.50 9.07 2.50
C LYS A 124 15.68 10.55 2.23
N GLY A 125 14.60 11.31 2.09
CA GLY A 125 14.65 12.76 1.98
C GLY A 125 15.37 13.39 3.17
N LYS A 126 15.02 12.99 4.40
CA LYS A 126 15.70 13.47 5.62
C LYS A 126 17.15 13.00 5.67
N GLU A 127 17.44 11.74 5.38
CA GLU A 127 18.80 11.18 5.37
C GLU A 127 19.73 12.00 4.46
N PHE A 128 19.26 12.35 3.25
CA PHE A 128 20.06 13.09 2.29
C PHE A 128 20.16 14.59 2.62
N GLU A 129 19.12 15.18 3.21
CA GLU A 129 19.22 16.54 3.76
C GLU A 129 20.27 16.62 4.87
N ASP A 130 20.28 15.67 5.81
CA ASP A 130 21.24 15.64 6.92
C ASP A 130 22.69 15.44 6.43
N LYS A 131 22.86 14.66 5.36
CA LYS A 131 24.16 14.46 4.70
C LYS A 131 24.56 15.62 3.78
N GLY A 132 23.62 16.48 3.40
CA GLY A 132 23.83 17.57 2.44
C GLY A 132 24.11 17.08 1.01
N ALA A 133 23.81 15.82 0.70
CA ALA A 133 24.07 15.22 -0.62
C ALA A 133 23.10 14.08 -0.92
N ILE A 134 22.62 14.04 -2.17
CA ILE A 134 21.87 12.92 -2.74
C ILE A 134 22.85 12.07 -3.55
N PRO A 135 22.90 10.73 -3.35
CA PRO A 135 23.81 9.86 -4.11
C PRO A 135 23.51 9.90 -5.61
N ALA A 136 24.51 9.56 -6.42
CA ALA A 136 24.32 9.31 -7.85
C ALA A 136 23.55 8.00 -8.06
N PHE A 137 22.79 7.92 -9.14
CA PHE A 137 22.08 6.70 -9.53
C PHE A 137 23.03 5.77 -10.32
N ASP A 138 23.03 4.49 -10.00
CA ASP A 138 23.78 3.45 -10.70
C ASP A 138 22.84 2.52 -11.48
N ALA A 139 22.62 2.82 -12.75
CA ALA A 139 21.69 2.09 -13.61
C ALA A 139 22.05 0.61 -13.85
N ASP A 140 23.29 0.21 -13.59
CA ASP A 140 23.74 -1.18 -13.77
C ASP A 140 23.43 -2.04 -12.54
N ASN A 141 23.27 -1.45 -11.36
CA ASN A 141 23.14 -2.16 -10.08
C ASN A 141 21.92 -1.76 -9.24
N GLU A 142 21.25 -0.66 -9.57
CA GLU A 142 20.08 -0.16 -8.85
C GLU A 142 18.82 -0.25 -9.72
N PRO A 143 17.64 -0.48 -9.10
CA PRO A 143 16.39 -0.53 -9.85
C PRO A 143 16.04 0.86 -10.42
N GLU A 144 15.46 0.90 -11.63
CA GLU A 144 15.03 2.13 -12.31
C GLU A 144 14.21 3.06 -11.40
N GLU A 145 13.29 2.48 -10.63
CA GLU A 145 12.46 3.21 -9.68
C GLU A 145 13.27 4.00 -8.63
N TRP A 146 14.42 3.47 -8.20
CA TRP A 146 15.31 4.19 -7.29
C TRP A 146 15.90 5.44 -7.95
N GLY A 147 16.24 5.38 -9.23
CA GLY A 147 16.65 6.53 -10.02
C GLY A 147 15.58 7.63 -10.03
N VAL A 148 14.31 7.25 -10.22
CA VAL A 148 13.16 8.18 -10.18
C VAL A 148 13.01 8.87 -8.82
N ILE A 149 13.15 8.12 -7.72
CA ILE A 149 13.12 8.67 -6.35
C ILE A 149 14.26 9.67 -6.15
N LEU A 150 15.49 9.33 -6.56
CA LEU A 150 16.64 10.23 -6.45
C LEU A 150 16.42 11.52 -7.25
N ASP A 151 15.87 11.43 -8.45
CA ASP A 151 15.56 12.58 -9.30
C ASP A 151 14.46 13.47 -8.71
N LEU A 152 13.41 12.87 -8.13
CA LEU A 152 12.41 13.61 -7.36
C LEU A 152 13.07 14.37 -6.21
N LEU A 153 13.86 13.69 -5.37
CA LEU A 153 14.52 14.31 -4.23
C LEU A 153 15.48 15.44 -4.66
N ARG A 154 16.14 15.31 -5.83
CA ARG A 154 16.96 16.39 -6.42
C ARG A 154 16.12 17.59 -6.84
N LYS A 155 14.97 17.38 -7.47
CA LYS A 155 14.05 18.46 -7.88
C LYS A 155 13.52 19.24 -6.67
N GLU A 156 13.24 18.54 -5.58
CA GLU A 156 12.70 19.11 -4.35
C GLU A 156 13.75 19.81 -3.45
N GLN A 157 15.05 19.80 -3.82
CA GLN A 157 16.11 20.45 -3.02
C GLN A 157 15.95 21.97 -2.88
N SER A 158 15.14 22.61 -3.73
CA SER A 158 14.91 24.06 -3.66
C SER A 158 14.28 24.50 -2.33
N ASP A 159 13.53 23.63 -1.66
CA ASP A 159 13.04 23.83 -0.30
C ASP A 159 13.97 23.13 0.72
N SER A 160 15.06 23.82 1.07
CA SER A 160 16.04 23.30 2.02
C SER A 160 15.41 23.02 3.40
N GLY A 161 15.61 21.80 3.89
CA GLY A 161 15.13 21.36 5.21
C GLY A 161 13.66 20.95 5.23
N ARG A 162 13.01 20.80 4.06
CA ARG A 162 11.63 20.34 3.93
C ARG A 162 11.43 18.98 4.60
N TRP A 163 12.27 18.00 4.29
CA TRP A 163 12.11 16.64 4.80
C TRP A 163 12.36 16.57 6.30
N ASN A 164 13.31 17.35 6.81
CA ASN A 164 13.52 17.55 8.24
C ASN A 164 12.29 18.13 8.96
N ARG A 165 11.63 19.14 8.36
CA ARG A 165 10.40 19.72 8.93
C ARG A 165 9.25 18.70 8.93
N ILE A 166 9.05 18.01 7.81
CA ILE A 166 8.00 16.98 7.67
C ILE A 166 8.22 15.86 8.69
N ALA A 167 9.42 15.26 8.71
CA ALA A 167 9.75 14.16 9.61
C ALA A 167 9.55 14.49 11.09
N LYS A 168 9.79 15.75 11.48
CA LYS A 168 9.62 16.23 12.86
C LYS A 168 8.15 16.34 13.28
N ASN A 169 7.25 16.62 12.33
CA ASN A 169 5.82 16.82 12.62
C ASN A 169 5.05 15.50 12.69
N ILE A 170 5.55 14.44 12.03
CA ILE A 170 4.89 13.14 12.00
C ILE A 170 4.89 12.50 13.39
N ARG A 171 3.69 12.20 13.89
CA ARG A 171 3.44 11.56 15.18
C ARG A 171 3.46 10.03 15.08
N GLY A 172 3.26 9.49 13.88
CA GLY A 172 3.42 8.07 13.60
C GLY A 172 2.81 7.62 12.28
N VAL A 173 3.07 6.36 11.93
CA VAL A 173 2.55 5.66 10.75
C VAL A 173 1.78 4.42 11.16
N SER A 174 0.69 4.09 10.45
CA SER A 174 0.04 2.79 10.50
C SER A 174 0.30 2.06 9.19
N GLU A 175 0.96 0.92 9.24
CA GLU A 175 1.38 0.15 8.05
C GLU A 175 0.52 -1.09 7.83
N GLU A 176 -0.05 -1.20 6.64
CA GLU A 176 -1.08 -2.16 6.26
C GLU A 176 -0.53 -3.55 5.96
N THR A 177 0.65 -3.64 5.32
CA THR A 177 1.08 -4.87 4.65
C THR A 177 2.38 -5.45 5.18
N THR A 178 2.58 -6.74 4.92
CA THR A 178 3.74 -7.50 5.43
C THR A 178 5.07 -6.91 4.96
N THR A 179 5.15 -6.47 3.69
CA THR A 179 6.34 -5.86 3.10
C THR A 179 6.72 -4.55 3.79
N GLY A 180 5.76 -3.65 4.01
CA GLY A 180 6.02 -2.38 4.70
C GLY A 180 6.39 -2.60 6.16
N VAL A 181 5.75 -3.55 6.84
CA VAL A 181 6.11 -3.94 8.22
C VAL A 181 7.55 -4.42 8.31
N HIS A 182 8.01 -5.22 7.34
CA HIS A 182 9.40 -5.66 7.32
C HIS A 182 10.38 -4.49 7.15
N ARG A 183 10.06 -3.52 6.28
CA ARG A 183 10.85 -2.27 6.13
C ARG A 183 10.90 -1.49 7.45
N LEU A 184 9.78 -1.39 8.18
CA LEU A 184 9.72 -0.75 9.48
C LEU A 184 10.62 -1.44 10.52
N TYR A 185 10.59 -2.77 10.60
CA TYR A 185 11.48 -3.51 11.50
C TYR A 185 12.96 -3.33 11.14
N GLN A 186 13.32 -3.36 9.86
CA GLN A 186 14.69 -3.07 9.41
C GLN A 186 15.17 -1.69 9.88
N MET A 187 14.32 -0.66 9.73
CA MET A 187 14.64 0.69 10.22
C MET A 187 14.71 0.75 11.74
N GLN A 188 13.83 0.05 12.45
CA GLN A 188 13.84 -0.01 13.92
C GLN A 188 15.13 -0.67 14.45
N GLU A 189 15.51 -1.82 13.89
CA GLU A 189 16.72 -2.57 14.25
C GLU A 189 17.99 -1.76 13.95
N ALA A 190 17.99 -1.01 12.84
CA ALA A 190 19.07 -0.09 12.50
C ALA A 190 19.10 1.21 13.35
N GLY A 191 18.09 1.45 14.20
CA GLY A 191 17.96 2.70 14.96
C GLY A 191 17.66 3.93 14.08
N GLN A 192 17.08 3.71 12.91
CA GLN A 192 16.82 4.72 11.87
C GLN A 192 15.35 5.13 11.76
N LEU A 193 14.44 4.40 12.42
CA LEU A 193 13.01 4.71 12.39
C LEU A 193 12.73 6.08 13.05
N LEU A 194 12.22 7.03 12.27
CA LEU A 194 12.09 8.44 12.68
C LEU A 194 10.90 8.71 13.61
N PHE A 195 9.85 7.91 13.52
CA PHE A 195 8.59 8.10 14.26
C PHE A 195 7.94 6.76 14.59
N PRO A 196 7.03 6.70 15.60
CA PRO A 196 6.34 5.47 15.98
C PRO A 196 5.60 4.82 14.81
N ALA A 197 5.59 3.50 14.78
CA ALA A 197 4.86 2.73 13.78
C ALA A 197 3.91 1.72 14.42
N ILE A 198 2.70 1.61 13.88
CA ILE A 198 1.72 0.58 14.23
C ILE A 198 1.67 -0.42 13.09
N ASN A 199 2.03 -1.66 13.38
CA ASN A 199 1.85 -2.80 12.49
C ASN A 199 0.37 -3.19 12.47
N VAL A 200 -0.35 -2.76 11.44
CA VAL A 200 -1.76 -3.12 11.23
C VAL A 200 -1.86 -4.53 10.65
N ASN A 201 -0.93 -4.92 9.79
CA ASN A 201 -0.90 -6.23 9.14
C ASN A 201 -1.09 -7.38 10.14
N ASP A 202 -0.33 -7.39 11.22
CA ASP A 202 -0.30 -8.50 12.18
C ASP A 202 -1.48 -8.50 13.16
N SER A 203 -2.40 -7.55 13.04
CA SER A 203 -3.71 -7.67 13.67
C SER A 203 -4.37 -8.97 13.23
N VAL A 204 -4.92 -9.74 14.17
CA VAL A 204 -5.54 -11.04 13.87
C VAL A 204 -6.63 -10.91 12.81
N THR A 205 -7.43 -9.85 12.89
CA THR A 205 -8.51 -9.54 11.95
C THR A 205 -8.03 -9.01 10.60
N LYS A 206 -6.72 -8.78 10.41
CA LYS A 206 -6.11 -8.40 9.14
C LYS A 206 -5.40 -9.61 8.55
N HIS A 207 -4.25 -10.03 9.08
CA HIS A 207 -3.46 -11.10 8.46
C HIS A 207 -4.22 -12.43 8.25
N LYS A 208 -5.10 -12.85 9.19
CA LYS A 208 -5.86 -14.11 9.05
C LYS A 208 -7.13 -13.98 8.20
N PHE A 209 -7.51 -12.78 7.80
CA PHE A 209 -8.76 -12.56 7.07
C PHE A 209 -8.49 -11.97 5.70
N ASP A 210 -7.84 -10.81 5.66
CA ASP A 210 -7.53 -10.09 4.43
C ASP A 210 -6.59 -10.92 3.56
N ASN A 211 -5.39 -11.24 4.06
CA ASN A 211 -4.37 -11.91 3.28
C ASN A 211 -4.83 -13.32 2.82
N ILE A 212 -5.66 -14.02 3.59
CA ILE A 212 -6.19 -15.33 3.20
C ILE A 212 -7.42 -15.19 2.30
N TYR A 213 -8.49 -14.63 2.83
CA TYR A 213 -9.81 -14.68 2.18
C TYR A 213 -9.98 -13.58 1.12
N GLY A 214 -9.30 -12.45 1.30
CA GLY A 214 -9.17 -11.42 0.27
C GLY A 214 -8.47 -11.99 -0.96
N CYS A 215 -7.26 -12.53 -0.81
CA CYS A 215 -6.53 -13.17 -1.92
C CYS A 215 -7.28 -14.36 -2.50
N ARG A 216 -7.99 -15.16 -1.67
CA ARG A 216 -8.82 -16.26 -2.17
C ARG A 216 -9.93 -15.77 -3.11
N HIS A 217 -10.48 -14.59 -2.88
CA HIS A 217 -11.48 -13.98 -3.75
C HIS A 217 -10.84 -13.33 -4.98
N SER A 218 -9.82 -12.49 -4.77
CA SER A 218 -9.30 -11.59 -5.80
C SER A 218 -8.33 -12.25 -6.78
N VAL A 219 -7.60 -13.30 -6.40
CA VAL A 219 -6.59 -13.91 -7.30
C VAL A 219 -7.22 -14.49 -8.56
N ILE A 220 -8.32 -15.24 -8.42
CA ILE A 220 -9.02 -15.84 -9.55
C ILE A 220 -9.80 -14.80 -10.34
N ASP A 221 -10.31 -13.76 -9.69
CA ASP A 221 -10.94 -12.63 -10.38
C ASP A 221 -9.94 -11.89 -11.28
N GLY A 222 -8.74 -11.61 -10.76
CA GLY A 222 -7.65 -11.03 -11.54
C GLY A 222 -7.24 -11.89 -12.74
N ILE A 223 -7.02 -13.19 -12.54
CA ILE A 223 -6.68 -14.13 -13.61
C ILE A 223 -7.79 -14.17 -14.68
N ASN A 224 -9.05 -14.26 -14.25
CA ASN A 224 -10.19 -14.34 -15.16
C ASN A 224 -10.29 -13.07 -16.01
N ARG A 225 -10.31 -11.88 -15.39
CA ARG A 225 -10.41 -10.60 -16.14
C ARG A 225 -9.24 -10.37 -17.10
N ALA A 226 -8.05 -10.86 -16.75
CA ALA A 226 -6.86 -10.65 -17.56
C ALA A 226 -6.75 -11.63 -18.74
N THR A 227 -7.28 -12.84 -18.61
CA THR A 227 -6.92 -13.94 -19.53
C THR A 227 -8.09 -14.77 -20.05
N ASP A 228 -9.23 -14.77 -19.36
CA ASP A 228 -10.35 -15.69 -19.60
C ASP A 228 -9.95 -17.18 -19.66
N VAL A 229 -8.79 -17.54 -19.12
CA VAL A 229 -8.25 -18.90 -19.18
C VAL A 229 -9.01 -19.79 -18.21
N MET A 230 -9.50 -20.93 -18.71
CA MET A 230 -10.09 -21.97 -17.86
C MET A 230 -9.05 -22.44 -16.82
N ILE A 231 -9.34 -22.25 -15.53
CA ILE A 231 -8.42 -22.65 -14.44
C ILE A 231 -8.48 -24.16 -14.18
N GLY A 232 -9.67 -24.76 -14.27
CA GLY A 232 -9.88 -26.18 -13.99
C GLY A 232 -9.04 -27.11 -14.88
N GLY A 233 -8.42 -28.12 -14.26
CA GLY A 233 -7.56 -29.11 -14.93
C GLY A 233 -6.14 -28.63 -15.23
N LYS A 234 -5.83 -27.33 -15.11
CA LYS A 234 -4.48 -26.81 -15.29
C LYS A 234 -3.59 -27.10 -14.08
N VAL A 235 -2.28 -27.12 -14.32
CA VAL A 235 -1.30 -27.01 -13.24
C VAL A 235 -1.20 -25.53 -12.86
N ALA A 236 -1.20 -25.23 -11.57
CA ALA A 236 -0.99 -23.87 -11.08
C ALA A 236 0.08 -23.91 -9.99
N VAL A 237 1.13 -23.10 -10.15
CA VAL A 237 2.25 -23.05 -9.20
C VAL A 237 2.07 -21.82 -8.31
N VAL A 238 2.01 -22.02 -7.01
CA VAL A 238 1.93 -20.96 -6.00
C VAL A 238 3.28 -20.88 -5.29
N CYS A 239 4.00 -19.78 -5.52
CA CYS A 239 5.29 -19.55 -4.89
C CYS A 239 5.12 -18.86 -3.54
N GLY A 240 5.40 -19.59 -2.45
CA GLY A 240 5.14 -19.17 -1.07
C GLY A 240 3.78 -19.64 -0.56
N TYR A 241 3.74 -20.03 0.71
CA TYR A 241 2.61 -20.61 1.43
C TYR A 241 2.39 -19.96 2.81
N GLY A 242 2.75 -18.67 2.91
CA GLY A 242 2.21 -17.77 3.93
C GLY A 242 0.70 -17.53 3.75
N GLU A 243 0.14 -16.54 4.43
CA GLU A 243 -1.32 -16.32 4.41
C GLU A 243 -1.88 -16.04 3.01
N VAL A 244 -1.17 -15.22 2.20
CA VAL A 244 -1.50 -14.97 0.80
C VAL A 244 -1.47 -16.25 -0.03
N GLY A 245 -0.37 -17.01 0.08
CA GLY A 245 -0.19 -18.29 -0.63
C GLY A 245 -1.28 -19.31 -0.29
N LYS A 246 -1.68 -19.40 0.97
CA LYS A 246 -2.82 -20.23 1.41
C LYS A 246 -4.11 -19.81 0.74
N GLY A 247 -4.43 -18.51 0.74
CA GLY A 247 -5.59 -17.96 0.05
C GLY A 247 -5.60 -18.31 -1.45
N CYS A 248 -4.46 -18.11 -2.12
CA CYS A 248 -4.30 -18.40 -3.54
C CYS A 248 -4.45 -19.89 -3.86
N ALA A 249 -3.77 -20.76 -3.11
CA ALA A 249 -3.84 -22.20 -3.29
C ALA A 249 -5.26 -22.75 -3.05
N GLN A 250 -6.00 -22.20 -2.08
CA GLN A 250 -7.40 -22.55 -1.85
C GLN A 250 -8.30 -22.14 -3.03
N ALA A 251 -8.13 -20.93 -3.57
CA ALA A 251 -8.94 -20.45 -4.69
C ALA A 251 -8.72 -21.27 -5.96
N LEU A 252 -7.45 -21.49 -6.32
CA LEU A 252 -7.06 -22.23 -7.52
C LEU A 252 -7.54 -23.69 -7.45
N ARG A 253 -7.34 -24.34 -6.29
CA ARG A 253 -7.86 -25.70 -6.08
C ARG A 253 -9.39 -25.75 -6.11
N GLY A 254 -10.06 -24.73 -5.56
CA GLY A 254 -11.51 -24.60 -5.61
C GLY A 254 -12.08 -24.49 -7.03
N GLN A 255 -11.28 -23.99 -7.99
CA GLN A 255 -11.59 -23.98 -9.42
C GLN A 255 -11.20 -25.28 -10.14
N GLY A 256 -10.68 -26.28 -9.43
CA GLY A 256 -10.25 -27.57 -10.00
C GLY A 256 -8.84 -27.56 -10.58
N ALA A 257 -8.00 -26.57 -10.27
CA ALA A 257 -6.59 -26.61 -10.64
C ALA A 257 -5.82 -27.68 -9.83
N ARG A 258 -4.80 -28.24 -10.47
CA ARG A 258 -3.75 -29.05 -9.82
C ARG A 258 -2.70 -28.10 -9.26
N VAL A 259 -2.85 -27.74 -7.99
CA VAL A 259 -1.97 -26.76 -7.34
C VAL A 259 -0.69 -27.42 -6.83
N ILE A 260 0.45 -26.82 -7.19
CA ILE A 260 1.78 -27.12 -6.66
C ILE A 260 2.25 -25.89 -5.89
N VAL A 261 2.91 -26.10 -4.75
CA VAL A 261 3.45 -25.05 -3.90
C VAL A 261 4.98 -25.09 -3.93
N THR A 262 5.63 -23.93 -3.93
CA THR A 262 7.07 -23.82 -3.63
C THR A 262 7.24 -23.08 -2.30
N GLU A 263 8.16 -23.52 -1.46
CA GLU A 263 8.38 -22.93 -0.13
C GLU A 263 9.83 -23.05 0.33
N ILE A 264 10.28 -22.04 1.06
CA ILE A 264 11.59 -22.01 1.73
C ILE A 264 11.44 -22.33 3.22
N ASP A 265 10.28 -22.06 3.82
CA ASP A 265 10.01 -22.37 5.22
C ASP A 265 9.46 -23.81 5.35
N PRO A 266 10.14 -24.70 6.09
CA PRO A 266 9.72 -26.09 6.24
C PRO A 266 8.37 -26.25 6.97
N ILE A 267 7.99 -25.29 7.82
CA ILE A 267 6.70 -25.29 8.52
C ILE A 267 5.58 -25.01 7.51
N CYS A 268 5.74 -23.97 6.68
CA CYS A 268 4.78 -23.63 5.64
C CYS A 268 4.69 -24.73 4.57
N ALA A 269 5.83 -25.31 4.17
CA ALA A 269 5.87 -26.46 3.27
C ALA A 269 5.10 -27.67 3.85
N LEU A 270 5.31 -27.98 5.13
CA LEU A 270 4.60 -29.07 5.78
C LEU A 270 3.09 -28.79 5.85
N GLN A 271 2.66 -27.55 6.12
CA GLN A 271 1.24 -27.17 6.05
C GLN A 271 0.67 -27.43 4.65
N ALA A 272 1.36 -27.00 3.59
CA ALA A 272 0.93 -27.23 2.22
C ALA A 272 0.77 -28.73 1.91
N ALA A 273 1.76 -29.55 2.31
CA ALA A 273 1.71 -30.99 2.14
C ALA A 273 0.54 -31.64 2.90
N MET A 274 0.29 -31.20 4.13
CA MET A 274 -0.82 -31.70 4.96
C MET A 274 -2.20 -31.29 4.42
N GLU A 275 -2.28 -30.17 3.71
CA GLU A 275 -3.48 -29.76 2.97
C GLU A 275 -3.63 -30.49 1.63
N GLY A 276 -2.63 -31.29 1.20
CA GLY A 276 -2.68 -32.11 -0.01
C GLY A 276 -2.14 -31.43 -1.27
N TYR A 277 -1.31 -30.41 -1.10
CA TYR A 277 -0.55 -29.79 -2.18
C TYR A 277 0.81 -30.49 -2.33
N GLU A 278 1.27 -30.68 -3.58
CA GLU A 278 2.64 -31.12 -3.82
C GLU A 278 3.58 -29.94 -3.57
N VAL A 279 4.68 -30.18 -2.83
CA VAL A 279 5.72 -29.16 -2.58
C VAL A 279 6.94 -29.47 -3.43
N LYS A 280 7.33 -28.55 -4.32
CA LYS A 280 8.43 -28.70 -5.29
C LYS A 280 9.26 -27.44 -5.38
N THR A 281 10.42 -27.53 -6.05
CA THR A 281 11.15 -26.34 -6.49
C THR A 281 10.57 -25.80 -7.79
N LEU A 282 10.83 -24.54 -8.12
CA LEU A 282 10.35 -23.95 -9.37
C LEU A 282 11.00 -24.63 -10.60
N ASP A 283 12.27 -25.01 -10.49
CA ASP A 283 13.03 -25.69 -11.54
C ASP A 283 12.38 -27.05 -11.92
N ASP A 284 11.76 -27.73 -10.97
CA ASP A 284 11.09 -29.00 -11.20
C ASP A 284 9.82 -28.87 -12.06
N VAL A 285 9.23 -27.67 -12.14
CA VAL A 285 7.87 -27.49 -12.69
C VAL A 285 7.76 -26.49 -13.83
N VAL A 286 8.71 -25.55 -13.94
CA VAL A 286 8.63 -24.41 -14.89
C VAL A 286 8.50 -24.81 -16.36
N THR A 287 8.92 -26.01 -16.73
CA THR A 287 8.88 -26.47 -18.14
C THR A 287 7.51 -27.02 -18.57
N TYR A 288 6.62 -27.33 -17.64
CA TYR A 288 5.32 -27.95 -17.95
C TYR A 288 4.12 -27.32 -17.26
N ALA A 289 4.35 -26.49 -16.23
CA ALA A 289 3.32 -25.81 -15.49
C ALA A 289 2.80 -24.56 -16.21
#